data_AF-A0A352PLQ8-F1
#
_entry.id   AF-A0A352PLQ8-F1
#
_cell.length_a   1.000
_cell.length_b   1.000
_cell.length_c   1.000
_cell.angle_alpha   90.00
_cell.angle_beta   90.00
_cell.angle_gamma   90.00
#
_symmetry.space_group_name_H-M   'P 1'
#
loop_
_entity.id
_entity.type
_entity.pdbx_description
1 polymer ?
#
loop_
_entity_poly.entity_id
_entity_poly.type
_entity_poly.pdbx_seq_one_letter_code
_entity_poly.pdbx_strand_id
1 'polypeptide(L)'
;MRVHNVDTLIFDLDGTLLDTLSDLANAVNHTLIAHGKEPYELEEYKNFIGRGSKQLLKSAFNTDDDKFIEDIYNEYLEYYKAHVKDKTKAYRGIKSALTNFYNLGYHLFVLTNKPQELADKLMKSFFPSVKFDAIISSASRFKPKPDPESLLYILTTYKIDPKDAIFFGDSNYDMEIAKKCNIPYRAGCLYGYQNEEALVSSGATKILKNGYEISRYVFSLGITSGLSTLIVFDVSSLAIALSSVFLGATTEGSLAKVTYFGLFSFTMLFILISNVLILTHRYYLRANSCYFFLSAQLSSLAFSYLFIPNSTHTFSFNNKIDLAIFITAIILSFVALLALVFDLKSLIKRAKKRLLLVIVNA
;
A
#
# COMPACT_ATOMS: atom_id res chain seq x y z
N MET A 1 12.65 -14.07 11.32
CA MET A 1 12.41 -12.79 10.63
C MET A 1 11.06 -12.28 11.14
N ARG A 2 11.00 -11.13 11.85
CA ARG A 2 9.70 -10.57 12.28
C ARG A 2 8.98 -10.05 11.03
N VAL A 3 7.85 -10.65 10.71
CA VAL A 3 6.99 -10.18 9.62
C VAL A 3 6.29 -8.93 10.13
N HIS A 4 6.69 -7.77 9.63
CA HIS A 4 5.99 -6.52 9.88
C HIS A 4 4.77 -6.46 8.94
N ASN A 5 3.58 -6.25 9.50
CA ASN A 5 2.32 -6.27 8.75
C ASN A 5 1.81 -4.85 8.50
N VAL A 6 2.67 -4.02 7.92
CA VAL A 6 2.28 -2.66 7.54
C VAL A 6 1.25 -2.73 6.42
N ASP A 7 0.04 -2.26 6.70
CA ASP A 7 -1.06 -2.20 5.74
C ASP A 7 -1.69 -0.81 5.61
N THR A 8 -1.26 0.15 6.43
CA THR A 8 -1.81 1.50 6.49
C THR A 8 -0.79 2.55 6.07
N LEU A 9 -1.15 3.40 5.11
CA LEU A 9 -0.30 4.44 4.55
C LEU A 9 -0.97 5.80 4.70
N ILE A 10 -0.32 6.72 5.40
CA ILE A 10 -0.82 8.06 5.70
C ILE A 10 0.12 9.07 5.04
N PHE A 11 -0.42 9.93 4.18
CA PHE A 11 0.36 10.88 3.38
C PHE A 11 -0.01 12.32 3.72
N ASP A 12 0.97 13.21 3.82
CA ASP A 12 0.71 14.63 3.56
C ASP A 12 0.39 14.86 2.06
N LEU A 13 -0.13 16.04 1.73
CA LEU A 13 -0.50 16.44 0.39
C LEU A 13 0.56 17.33 -0.27
N ASP A 14 0.69 18.56 0.21
CA ASP A 14 1.60 19.57 -0.32
C ASP A 14 3.05 19.13 -0.04
N GLY A 15 3.92 19.12 -1.04
CA GLY A 15 5.33 18.71 -0.88
C GLY A 15 5.57 17.19 -0.78
N THR A 16 4.49 16.40 -0.68
CA THR A 16 4.56 14.93 -0.57
C THR A 16 3.89 14.22 -1.75
N LEU A 17 2.59 14.41 -1.95
CA LEU A 17 1.88 13.84 -3.10
C LEU A 17 1.91 14.79 -4.31
N LEU A 18 1.76 16.09 -4.05
CA LEU A 18 1.67 17.14 -5.05
C LEU A 18 2.68 18.24 -4.78
N ASP A 19 3.34 18.72 -5.84
CA ASP A 19 4.04 19.99 -5.82
C ASP A 19 3.03 21.11 -6.09
N THR A 20 2.68 21.86 -5.05
CA THR A 20 1.64 22.91 -5.06
C THR A 20 2.21 24.32 -4.82
N LEU A 21 3.53 24.44 -4.62
CA LEU A 21 4.20 25.64 -4.13
C LEU A 21 3.93 26.85 -5.03
N SER A 22 3.98 26.68 -6.35
CA SER A 22 3.77 27.77 -7.29
C SER A 22 2.38 28.37 -7.21
N ASP A 23 1.32 27.56 -7.13
CA ASP A 23 -0.05 28.07 -7.07
C ASP A 23 -0.34 28.71 -5.71
N LEU A 24 0.26 28.16 -4.64
CA LEU A 24 0.19 28.74 -3.30
C LEU A 24 0.87 30.11 -3.24
N ALA A 25 2.10 30.21 -3.76
CA ALA A 25 2.85 31.46 -3.84
C ALA A 25 2.10 32.52 -4.67
N ASN A 26 1.51 32.14 -5.80
CA ASN A 26 0.70 33.05 -6.62
C ASN A 26 -0.49 33.61 -5.83
N ALA A 27 -1.18 32.79 -5.04
CA ALA A 27 -2.30 33.25 -4.24
C ALA A 27 -1.89 34.21 -3.11
N VAL A 28 -0.75 33.95 -2.46
CA VAL A 28 -0.23 34.87 -1.44
C VAL A 28 0.25 36.16 -2.08
N ASN A 29 1.01 36.10 -3.17
CA ASN A 29 1.48 37.28 -3.90
C ASN A 29 0.32 38.13 -4.43
N HIS A 30 -0.74 37.51 -4.95
CA HIS A 30 -1.96 38.23 -5.34
C HIS A 30 -2.52 39.05 -4.15
N THR A 31 -2.62 38.42 -2.99
CA THR A 31 -3.14 39.05 -1.77
C THR A 31 -2.19 40.16 -1.25
N LEU A 32 -0.88 39.95 -1.31
CA LEU A 32 0.11 40.97 -0.95
C LEU A 32 -0.01 42.23 -1.82
N ILE A 33 -0.07 42.04 -3.14
CA ILE A 33 -0.16 43.13 -4.12
C ILE A 33 -1.46 43.92 -3.93
N ALA A 34 -2.58 43.23 -3.71
CA ALA A 34 -3.87 43.87 -3.46
C ALA A 34 -3.87 44.77 -2.20
N HIS A 35 -2.99 44.47 -1.23
CA HIS A 35 -2.81 45.24 0.01
C HIS A 35 -1.56 46.13 -0.02
N GLY A 36 -1.03 46.43 -1.21
CA GLY A 36 0.09 47.35 -1.40
C GLY A 36 1.43 46.87 -0.84
N LYS A 37 1.61 45.55 -0.73
CA LYS A 37 2.87 44.91 -0.32
C LYS A 37 3.61 44.33 -1.53
N GLU A 38 4.93 44.29 -1.43
CA GLU A 38 5.77 43.64 -2.43
C GLU A 38 5.58 42.12 -2.37
N PRO A 39 5.55 41.43 -3.53
CA PRO A 39 5.51 39.98 -3.59
C PRO A 39 6.86 39.36 -3.20
N TYR A 40 6.83 38.09 -2.82
CA TYR A 40 8.03 37.27 -2.61
C TYR A 40 8.33 36.41 -3.83
N GLU A 41 9.60 36.02 -3.96
CA GLU A 41 10.05 35.02 -4.92
C GLU A 41 9.62 33.61 -4.46
N LEU A 42 9.47 32.70 -5.42
CA LEU A 42 8.95 31.35 -5.17
C LEU A 42 9.73 30.58 -4.10
N GLU A 43 11.05 30.73 -4.08
CA GLU A 43 11.94 30.00 -3.17
C GLU A 43 11.78 30.44 -1.71
N GLU A 44 11.39 31.68 -1.46
CA GLU A 44 11.21 32.22 -0.10
C GLU A 44 10.02 31.55 0.61
N TYR A 45 9.01 31.16 -0.16
CA TYR A 45 7.82 30.47 0.34
C TYR A 45 8.08 29.09 0.95
N LYS A 46 9.22 28.44 0.62
CA LYS A 46 9.60 27.17 1.24
C LYS A 46 9.80 27.29 2.76
N ASN A 47 10.14 28.48 3.24
CA ASN A 47 10.31 28.76 4.67
C ASN A 47 8.98 29.07 5.39
N PHE A 48 7.93 29.41 4.63
CA PHE A 48 6.63 29.81 5.19
C PHE A 48 5.61 28.66 5.18
N ILE A 49 5.81 27.65 4.33
CA ILE A 49 4.86 26.56 4.13
C ILE A 49 4.89 25.53 5.29
N GLY A 50 3.80 24.78 5.43
CA GLY A 50 3.69 23.65 6.37
C GLY A 50 2.84 23.91 7.62
N ARG A 51 2.64 25.18 8.03
CA ARG A 51 1.82 25.54 9.20
C ARG A 51 0.35 25.88 8.91
N GLY A 52 -0.07 25.71 7.65
CA GLY A 52 -1.41 26.09 7.18
C GLY A 52 -1.49 27.54 6.67
N SER A 53 -2.59 27.84 5.97
CA SER A 53 -2.73 29.04 5.15
C SER A 53 -2.70 30.36 5.93
N LYS A 54 -3.28 30.39 7.14
CA LYS A 54 -3.29 31.61 7.98
C LYS A 54 -1.89 31.97 8.47
N GLN A 55 -1.12 30.97 8.91
CA GLN A 55 0.25 31.20 9.35
C GLN A 55 1.17 31.61 8.18
N LEU A 56 0.93 31.05 6.98
CA LEU A 56 1.59 31.48 5.76
C LEU A 56 1.33 32.96 5.47
N LEU A 57 0.08 33.42 5.56
CA LEU A 57 -0.26 34.85 5.40
C LEU A 57 0.40 35.71 6.47
N LYS A 58 0.42 35.29 7.75
CA LYS A 58 1.13 35.99 8.82
C LYS A 58 2.62 36.19 8.50
N SER A 59 3.28 35.13 8.04
CA SER A 59 4.69 35.19 7.65
C SER A 59 4.92 36.11 6.46
N ALA A 60 4.06 36.05 5.45
CA ALA A 60 4.16 36.90 4.25
C ALA A 60 3.87 38.38 4.54
N PHE A 61 2.88 38.68 5.38
CA PHE A 61 2.57 40.06 5.79
C PHE A 61 3.46 40.57 6.92
N ASN A 62 4.32 39.72 7.48
CA ASN A 62 5.14 39.99 8.66
C ASN A 62 4.32 40.60 9.81
N THR A 63 3.20 39.95 10.15
CA THR A 63 2.25 40.43 11.17
C THR A 63 1.71 39.27 12.01
N ASP A 64 1.42 39.56 13.28
CA ASP A 64 0.74 38.65 14.20
C ASP A 64 -0.73 39.03 14.45
N ASP A 65 -1.24 40.08 13.78
CA ASP A 65 -2.62 40.54 13.91
C ASP A 65 -3.61 39.53 13.30
N ASP A 66 -4.19 38.69 14.16
CA ASP A 66 -5.19 37.70 13.76
C ASP A 66 -6.38 38.32 13.05
N LYS A 67 -6.85 39.49 13.48
CA LYS A 67 -8.03 40.14 12.90
C LYS A 67 -7.76 40.56 11.46
N PHE A 68 -6.61 41.20 11.24
CA PHE A 68 -6.18 41.56 9.89
C PHE A 68 -6.07 40.32 8.98
N ILE A 69 -5.52 39.22 9.49
CA ILE A 69 -5.41 37.98 8.72
C ILE A 69 -6.78 37.39 8.39
N GLU A 70 -7.73 37.39 9.33
CA GLU A 70 -9.11 36.95 9.03
C GLU A 70 -9.77 37.82 7.96
N ASP A 71 -9.58 39.14 8.02
CA ASP A 71 -10.19 40.09 7.08
C ASP A 71 -9.71 39.85 5.64
N ILE A 72 -8.42 39.51 5.44
CA ILE A 72 -7.85 39.21 4.11
C ILE A 72 -7.96 37.74 3.70
N TYR A 73 -8.29 36.84 4.64
CA TYR A 73 -8.25 35.40 4.41
C TYR A 73 -9.20 34.96 3.29
N ASN A 74 -10.38 35.57 3.23
CA ASN A 74 -11.38 35.24 2.22
C ASN A 74 -10.89 35.60 0.81
N GLU A 75 -10.26 36.76 0.64
CA GLU A 75 -9.68 37.19 -0.65
C GLU A 75 -8.60 36.20 -1.12
N TYR A 76 -7.65 35.87 -0.23
CA TYR A 76 -6.64 34.84 -0.50
C TYR A 76 -7.28 33.51 -0.89
N LEU A 77 -8.29 33.07 -0.13
CA LEU A 77 -8.90 31.76 -0.31
C LEU A 77 -9.70 31.69 -1.61
N GLU A 78 -10.42 32.76 -1.99
CA GLU A 78 -11.15 32.84 -3.26
C GLU A 78 -10.20 32.74 -4.46
N TYR A 79 -9.12 33.53 -4.44
CA TYR A 79 -8.11 33.45 -5.49
C TYR A 79 -7.49 32.04 -5.53
N TYR A 80 -7.10 31.49 -4.37
CA TYR A 80 -6.46 30.18 -4.34
C TYR A 80 -7.42 29.08 -4.81
N LYS A 81 -8.70 29.14 -4.46
CA LYS A 81 -9.73 28.20 -4.94
C LYS A 81 -9.83 28.19 -6.46
N ALA A 82 -9.79 29.36 -7.10
CA ALA A 82 -9.83 29.48 -8.56
C ALA A 82 -8.58 28.89 -9.22
N HIS A 83 -7.41 29.15 -8.64
CA HIS A 83 -6.09 28.88 -9.23
C HIS A 83 -5.33 27.68 -8.61
N VAL A 84 -6.00 26.85 -7.79
CA VAL A 84 -5.38 25.78 -6.99
C VAL A 84 -4.59 24.73 -7.80
N LYS A 85 -4.78 24.68 -9.12
CA LYS A 85 -4.22 23.62 -9.98
C LYS A 85 -3.59 24.12 -11.28
N ASP A 86 -3.27 25.40 -11.38
CA ASP A 86 -2.75 25.99 -12.62
C ASP A 86 -1.33 25.48 -12.93
N LYS A 87 -0.49 25.38 -11.91
CA LYS A 87 0.88 24.88 -12.00
C LYS A 87 1.12 23.63 -11.16
N THR A 88 0.19 23.28 -10.27
CA THR A 88 0.26 22.10 -9.40
C THR A 88 0.45 20.82 -10.19
N LYS A 89 1.34 19.93 -9.73
CA LYS A 89 1.61 18.64 -10.37
C LYS A 89 1.82 17.55 -9.34
N ALA A 90 1.43 16.32 -9.66
CA ALA A 90 1.84 15.17 -8.86
C ALA A 90 3.34 14.89 -9.05
N TYR A 91 4.04 14.58 -7.96
CA TYR A 91 5.44 14.16 -8.05
C TYR A 91 5.57 12.86 -8.86
N ARG A 92 6.69 12.72 -9.56
CA ARG A 92 6.97 11.53 -10.40
C ARG A 92 6.95 10.27 -9.54
N GLY A 93 6.23 9.25 -10.01
CA GLY A 93 6.07 7.95 -9.32
C GLY A 93 4.88 7.87 -8.35
N ILE A 94 4.34 9.00 -7.87
CA ILE A 94 3.24 9.01 -6.88
C ILE A 94 1.97 8.38 -7.42
N LYS A 95 1.52 8.78 -8.62
CA LYS A 95 0.26 8.27 -9.21
C LYS A 95 0.29 6.75 -9.36
N SER A 96 1.40 6.20 -9.84
CA SER A 96 1.61 4.75 -9.96
C SER A 96 1.69 4.07 -8.59
N ALA A 97 2.38 4.68 -7.61
CA ALA A 97 2.50 4.13 -6.27
C ALA A 97 1.14 3.99 -5.60
N LEU A 98 0.35 5.08 -5.55
CA LEU A 98 -0.99 5.08 -4.96
C LEU A 98 -1.94 4.09 -5.63
N THR A 99 -1.92 4.01 -6.96
CA THR A 99 -2.72 3.04 -7.72
C THR A 99 -2.36 1.60 -7.34
N ASN A 100 -1.05 1.31 -7.24
CA ASN A 100 -0.58 -0.02 -6.84
C ASN A 100 -0.98 -0.35 -5.40
N PHE A 101 -0.82 0.58 -4.46
CA PHE A 101 -1.20 0.35 -3.07
C PHE A 101 -2.71 0.11 -2.92
N TYR A 102 -3.52 0.89 -3.61
CA TYR A 102 -4.97 0.69 -3.65
C TYR A 102 -5.34 -0.70 -4.19
N ASN A 103 -4.76 -1.11 -5.32
CA ASN A 103 -5.02 -2.43 -5.91
C ASN A 103 -4.53 -3.58 -5.03
N LEU A 104 -3.49 -3.35 -4.24
CA LEU A 104 -2.96 -4.29 -3.25
C LEU A 104 -3.76 -4.32 -1.95
N GLY A 105 -4.73 -3.42 -1.78
CA GLY A 105 -5.62 -3.37 -0.63
C GLY A 105 -5.04 -2.70 0.61
N TYR A 106 -4.04 -1.83 0.45
CA TYR A 106 -3.59 -0.95 1.54
C TYR A 106 -4.69 0.04 1.92
N HIS A 107 -4.75 0.40 3.20
CA HIS A 107 -5.55 1.51 3.67
C HIS A 107 -4.81 2.82 3.41
N LEU A 108 -5.47 3.76 2.72
CA LEU A 108 -4.85 4.99 2.25
C LEU A 108 -5.52 6.20 2.88
N PHE A 109 -4.71 7.06 3.51
CA PHE A 109 -5.17 8.29 4.14
C PHE A 109 -4.37 9.49 3.66
N VAL A 110 -5.03 10.64 3.60
CA VAL A 110 -4.35 11.94 3.46
C VAL A 110 -4.57 12.74 4.74
N LEU A 111 -3.50 13.30 5.30
CA LEU A 111 -3.55 14.21 6.45
C LEU A 111 -2.75 15.49 6.15
N THR A 112 -3.46 16.60 5.92
CA THR A 112 -2.87 17.85 5.45
C THR A 112 -3.31 19.07 6.26
N ASN A 113 -2.47 20.12 6.31
CA ASN A 113 -2.83 21.43 6.84
C ASN A 113 -3.56 22.32 5.81
N LYS A 114 -3.72 21.85 4.56
CA LYS A 114 -4.49 22.53 3.52
C LYS A 114 -5.98 22.57 3.87
N PRO A 115 -6.73 23.64 3.57
CA PRO A 115 -8.18 23.67 3.71
C PRO A 115 -8.88 22.48 3.01
N GLN A 116 -9.87 21.87 3.67
CA GLN A 116 -10.53 20.62 3.23
C GLN A 116 -11.03 20.68 1.79
N GLU A 117 -11.78 21.73 1.42
CA GLU A 117 -12.35 21.87 0.08
C GLU A 117 -11.27 21.88 -1.02
N LEU A 118 -10.12 22.50 -0.76
CA LEU A 118 -8.99 22.53 -1.69
C LEU A 118 -8.31 21.16 -1.80
N ALA A 119 -8.13 20.48 -0.67
CA ALA A 119 -7.57 19.14 -0.63
C ALA A 119 -8.46 18.17 -1.44
N ASP A 120 -9.77 18.18 -1.21
CA ASP A 120 -10.71 17.33 -1.92
C ASP A 120 -10.72 17.60 -3.44
N LYS A 121 -10.69 18.89 -3.84
CA LYS A 121 -10.61 19.30 -5.24
C LYS A 121 -9.34 18.77 -5.91
N LEU A 122 -8.18 18.88 -5.25
CA LEU A 122 -6.91 18.38 -5.75
C LEU A 122 -6.89 16.84 -5.83
N MET A 123 -7.30 16.16 -4.76
CA MET A 123 -7.31 14.70 -4.71
C MET A 123 -8.22 14.11 -5.80
N LYS A 124 -9.40 14.69 -6.01
CA LYS A 124 -10.33 14.29 -7.09
C LYS A 124 -9.73 14.52 -8.48
N SER A 125 -8.95 15.58 -8.66
CA SER A 125 -8.35 15.93 -9.96
C SER A 125 -7.14 15.06 -10.31
N PHE A 126 -6.23 14.82 -9.36
CA PHE A 126 -4.96 14.14 -9.62
C PHE A 126 -5.02 12.61 -9.41
N PHE A 127 -5.90 12.14 -8.52
CA PHE A 127 -6.00 10.73 -8.15
C PHE A 127 -7.44 10.18 -8.23
N PRO A 128 -8.20 10.39 -9.32
CA PRO A 128 -9.62 10.02 -9.42
C PRO A 128 -9.89 8.51 -9.34
N SER A 129 -8.89 7.67 -9.64
CA SER A 129 -9.00 6.21 -9.63
C SER A 129 -8.60 5.57 -8.30
N VAL A 130 -8.13 6.36 -7.33
CA VAL A 130 -7.66 5.87 -6.03
C VAL A 130 -8.68 6.23 -4.99
N LYS A 131 -9.21 5.22 -4.29
CA LYS A 131 -10.10 5.45 -3.16
C LYS A 131 -9.28 5.54 -1.88
N PHE A 132 -9.33 6.69 -1.23
CA PHE A 132 -8.80 6.91 0.11
C PHE A 132 -9.86 6.56 1.15
N ASP A 133 -9.44 5.96 2.26
CA ASP A 133 -10.31 5.69 3.41
C ASP A 133 -10.76 7.01 4.06
N ALA A 134 -9.85 7.99 4.14
CA ALA A 134 -10.20 9.38 4.47
C ALA A 134 -9.19 10.39 3.90
N ILE A 135 -9.68 11.60 3.62
CA ILE A 135 -8.87 12.80 3.36
C ILE A 135 -9.21 13.79 4.47
N ILE A 136 -8.26 14.06 5.35
CA ILE A 136 -8.46 14.91 6.53
C ILE A 136 -7.60 16.16 6.42
N SER A 137 -8.27 17.30 6.38
CA SER A 137 -7.69 18.60 6.67
C SER A 137 -7.72 18.85 8.16
N SER A 138 -6.54 19.05 8.76
CA SER A 138 -6.45 19.50 10.14
C SER A 138 -7.13 20.87 10.30
N ALA A 139 -7.00 21.79 9.33
CA ALA A 139 -7.46 23.18 9.42
C ALA A 139 -8.99 23.39 9.55
N SER A 140 -9.82 22.37 9.32
CA SER A 140 -11.29 22.51 9.36
C SER A 140 -11.94 22.05 10.66
N ARG A 141 -11.33 21.10 11.37
CA ARG A 141 -11.92 20.44 12.55
C ARG A 141 -10.94 20.30 13.71
N PHE A 142 -9.65 20.31 13.43
CA PHE A 142 -8.60 20.02 14.39
C PHE A 142 -7.61 21.18 14.45
N LYS A 143 -6.68 21.12 15.40
CA LYS A 143 -5.50 21.98 15.31
C LYS A 143 -4.57 21.48 14.19
N PRO A 144 -3.91 22.39 13.44
CA PRO A 144 -2.92 22.02 12.44
C PRO A 144 -1.79 21.14 12.99
N LYS A 145 -1.19 20.29 12.14
CA LYS A 145 0.07 19.61 12.43
C LYS A 145 1.09 20.66 12.91
N PRO A 146 1.84 20.40 14.00
CA PRO A 146 2.15 19.08 14.59
C PRO A 146 1.26 18.69 15.78
N ASP A 147 0.07 19.26 15.93
CA ASP A 147 -0.88 18.80 16.95
C ASP A 147 -1.38 17.37 16.64
N PRO A 148 -1.33 16.43 17.60
CA PRO A 148 -1.63 15.02 17.34
C PRO A 148 -3.11 14.71 17.16
N GLU A 149 -4.03 15.63 17.47
CA GLU A 149 -5.48 15.36 17.52
C GLU A 149 -6.01 14.74 16.21
N SER A 150 -5.60 15.29 15.07
CA SER A 150 -6.04 14.84 13.75
C SER A 150 -5.56 13.43 13.39
N LEU A 151 -4.31 13.08 13.74
CA LEU A 151 -3.75 11.76 13.48
C LEU A 151 -4.28 10.72 14.48
N LEU A 152 -4.44 11.09 15.76
CA LEU A 152 -5.08 10.24 16.77
C LEU A 152 -6.54 9.93 16.40
N TYR A 153 -7.25 10.89 15.80
CA TYR A 153 -8.58 10.66 15.27
C TYR A 153 -8.60 9.60 14.17
N ILE A 154 -7.66 9.64 13.21
CA ILE A 154 -7.52 8.59 12.17
C ILE A 154 -7.26 7.24 12.83
N LEU A 155 -6.24 7.15 13.67
CA LEU A 155 -5.83 5.89 14.31
C LEU A 155 -6.98 5.28 15.12
N THR A 156 -7.70 6.08 15.89
CA THR A 156 -8.81 5.62 16.73
C THR A 156 -10.05 5.24 15.91
N THR A 157 -10.47 6.09 14.98
CA THR A 157 -11.70 5.89 14.19
C THR A 157 -11.60 4.65 13.30
N TYR A 158 -10.42 4.43 12.71
CA TYR A 158 -10.18 3.32 11.80
C TYR A 158 -9.55 2.10 12.49
N LYS A 159 -9.31 2.17 13.81
CA LYS A 159 -8.75 1.09 14.64
C LYS A 159 -7.40 0.59 14.12
N ILE A 160 -6.53 1.53 13.78
CA ILE A 160 -5.18 1.27 13.26
C ILE A 160 -4.20 1.20 14.45
N ASP A 161 -3.42 0.13 14.54
CA ASP A 161 -2.26 0.11 15.43
C ASP A 161 -1.15 0.97 14.81
N PRO A 162 -0.58 1.95 15.53
CA PRO A 162 0.53 2.77 15.01
C PRO A 162 1.68 1.95 14.41
N LYS A 163 1.92 0.71 14.90
CA LYS A 163 2.96 -0.18 14.39
C LYS A 163 2.72 -0.69 12.97
N ASP A 164 1.49 -0.66 12.50
CA ASP A 164 1.10 -1.14 11.16
C ASP A 164 0.94 0.03 10.16
N ALA A 165 1.31 1.25 10.56
CA ALA A 165 1.20 2.46 9.76
C ALA A 165 2.56 3.04 9.34
N ILE A 166 2.63 3.59 8.13
CA ILE A 166 3.70 4.49 7.70
C ILE A 166 3.12 5.89 7.51
N PHE A 167 3.81 6.90 8.04
CA PHE A 167 3.52 8.30 7.76
C PHE A 167 4.54 8.85 6.75
N PHE A 168 4.06 9.46 5.66
CA PHE A 168 4.87 10.13 4.66
C PHE A 168 4.61 11.63 4.71
N GLY A 169 5.68 12.42 4.81
CA GLY A 169 5.59 13.88 4.81
C GLY A 169 6.93 14.52 4.47
N ASP A 170 6.92 15.77 4.03
CA ASP A 170 8.13 16.51 3.67
C ASP A 170 8.47 17.62 4.67
N SER A 171 7.72 17.75 5.78
CA SER A 171 7.97 18.77 6.78
C SER A 171 8.37 18.21 8.15
N ASN A 172 8.95 19.06 8.99
CA ASN A 172 9.16 18.77 10.40
C ASN A 172 7.83 18.46 11.12
N TYR A 173 6.75 19.16 10.76
CA TYR A 173 5.44 18.97 11.39
C TYR A 173 4.88 17.57 11.17
N ASP A 174 5.16 16.96 10.02
CA ASP A 174 4.79 15.59 9.70
C ASP A 174 5.53 14.57 10.55
N MET A 175 6.85 14.77 10.69
CA MET A 175 7.67 13.87 11.47
C MET A 175 7.33 13.98 12.96
N GLU A 176 7.09 15.21 13.44
CA GLU A 176 6.68 15.48 14.81
C GLU A 176 5.32 14.87 15.16
N ILE A 177 4.29 15.06 14.31
CA ILE A 177 2.96 14.50 14.59
C ILE A 177 2.99 12.97 14.59
N ALA A 178 3.67 12.36 13.62
CA ALA A 178 3.81 10.91 13.54
C ALA A 178 4.57 10.35 14.74
N LYS A 179 5.61 11.06 15.21
CA LYS A 179 6.37 10.73 16.42
C LYS A 179 5.50 10.84 17.67
N LYS A 180 4.74 11.92 17.84
CA LYS A 180 3.79 12.10 18.97
C LYS A 180 2.72 11.01 19.01
N CYS A 181 2.33 10.49 17.86
CA CYS A 181 1.37 9.39 17.74
C CYS A 181 2.00 7.98 17.75
N ASN A 182 3.29 7.87 18.09
CA ASN A 182 4.04 6.61 18.18
C ASN A 182 4.08 5.78 16.87
N ILE A 183 3.92 6.40 15.71
CA ILE A 183 4.12 5.72 14.41
C ILE A 183 5.62 5.45 14.23
N PRO A 184 6.09 4.19 14.14
CA PRO A 184 7.52 3.89 14.06
C PRO A 184 8.12 4.18 12.67
N TYR A 185 7.32 4.08 11.62
CA TYR A 185 7.76 4.31 10.24
C TYR A 185 7.38 5.72 9.79
N ARG A 186 8.35 6.63 9.81
CA ARG A 186 8.18 8.06 9.53
C ARG A 186 9.11 8.41 8.36
N ALA A 187 8.53 8.47 7.17
CA ALA A 187 9.24 8.66 5.92
C ALA A 187 9.25 10.13 5.52
N GLY A 188 10.41 10.78 5.67
CA GLY A 188 10.67 12.13 5.22
C GLY A 188 10.89 12.18 3.71
N CYS A 189 10.11 12.98 2.99
CA CYS A 189 10.16 13.16 1.55
C CYS A 189 11.07 14.34 1.17
N LEU A 190 12.34 14.07 0.87
CA LEU A 190 13.37 15.10 0.61
C LEU A 190 13.14 15.88 -0.71
N TYR A 191 12.27 15.37 -1.57
CA TYR A 191 11.88 16.05 -2.82
C TYR A 191 10.80 17.13 -2.62
N GLY A 192 10.28 17.28 -1.39
CA GLY A 192 9.37 18.34 -1.01
C GLY A 192 10.10 19.64 -0.68
N TYR A 193 9.66 20.32 0.38
CA TYR A 193 10.07 21.70 0.65
C TYR A 193 11.15 21.86 1.71
N GLN A 194 11.31 20.91 2.64
CA GLN A 194 12.33 20.97 3.70
C GLN A 194 13.59 20.17 3.37
N ASN A 195 14.68 20.52 4.05
CA ASN A 195 15.96 19.84 3.92
C ASN A 195 16.05 18.58 4.80
N GLU A 196 17.07 17.76 4.54
CA GLU A 196 17.28 16.48 5.22
C GLU A 196 17.51 16.65 6.74
N GLU A 197 18.26 17.68 7.14
CA GLU A 197 18.56 17.96 8.56
C GLU A 197 17.29 18.22 9.38
N ALA A 198 16.37 19.03 8.85
CA ALA A 198 15.08 19.33 9.47
C ALA A 198 14.23 18.06 9.62
N LEU A 199 14.19 17.21 8.59
CA LEU A 199 13.43 15.94 8.62
C LEU A 199 14.00 14.96 9.65
N VAL A 200 15.32 14.77 9.66
CA VAL A 200 16.00 13.84 10.57
C VAL A 200 15.88 14.30 12.02
N SER A 201 16.15 15.58 12.30
CA SER A 201 16.05 16.13 13.66
C SER A 201 14.63 16.06 14.24
N SER A 202 13.62 16.14 13.36
CA SER A 202 12.20 16.04 13.72
C SER A 202 11.72 14.59 13.90
N GLY A 203 12.57 13.62 13.59
CA GLY A 203 12.35 12.21 13.91
C GLY A 203 12.03 11.32 12.71
N ALA A 204 12.32 11.73 11.48
CA ALA A 204 12.26 10.85 10.32
C ALA A 204 13.09 9.58 10.57
N THR A 205 12.52 8.41 10.30
CA THR A 205 13.21 7.12 10.38
C THR A 205 13.69 6.63 9.02
N LYS A 206 13.18 7.24 7.94
CA LYS A 206 13.61 7.00 6.57
C LYS A 206 13.55 8.30 5.79
N ILE A 207 14.57 8.57 4.98
CA ILE A 207 14.56 9.65 3.99
C ILE A 207 14.35 9.05 2.60
N LEU A 208 13.46 9.66 1.82
CA LEU A 208 13.10 9.28 0.46
C LEU A 208 13.45 10.43 -0.49
N LYS A 209 14.29 10.17 -1.50
CA LYS A 209 14.82 11.23 -2.38
C LYS A 209 13.93 11.58 -3.56
N ASN A 210 12.95 10.74 -3.87
CA ASN A 210 11.98 10.95 -4.94
C ASN A 210 10.73 10.07 -4.72
N GLY A 211 9.65 10.37 -5.43
CA GLY A 211 8.38 9.64 -5.30
C GLY A 211 8.43 8.16 -5.68
N TYR A 212 9.39 7.70 -6.49
CA TYR A 212 9.54 6.26 -6.81
C TYR A 212 10.03 5.44 -5.61
N GLU A 213 10.74 6.06 -4.68
CA GLU A 213 11.25 5.37 -3.49
C GLU A 213 10.14 5.00 -2.49
N ILE A 214 8.96 5.64 -2.55
CA ILE A 214 7.81 5.30 -1.71
C ILE A 214 7.43 3.83 -1.91
N SER A 215 7.20 3.40 -3.16
CA SER A 215 6.85 2.00 -3.48
C SER A 215 7.91 1.02 -2.98
N ARG A 216 9.19 1.34 -3.23
CA ARG A 216 10.31 0.50 -2.78
C ARG A 216 10.35 0.37 -1.27
N TYR A 217 10.11 1.46 -0.55
CA TYR A 217 10.13 1.47 0.91
C TYR A 217 8.95 0.68 1.49
N VAL A 218 7.73 0.93 1.01
CA VAL A 218 6.53 0.18 1.44
C VAL A 218 6.73 -1.31 1.23
N PHE A 219 7.21 -1.74 0.06
CA PHE A 219 7.46 -3.15 -0.23
C PHE A 219 8.66 -3.75 0.51
N SER A 220 9.57 -2.92 1.03
CA SER A 220 10.66 -3.39 1.89
C SER A 220 10.19 -3.68 3.32
N LEU A 221 9.14 -3.00 3.78
CA LEU A 221 8.57 -3.14 5.12
C LEU A 221 7.44 -4.17 5.17
N GLY A 222 6.66 -4.25 4.09
CA GLY A 222 5.63 -5.25 3.92
C GLY A 222 6.21 -6.48 3.21
N ILE A 223 6.20 -7.63 3.89
CA ILE A 223 6.12 -8.89 3.14
C ILE A 223 4.77 -8.81 2.43
N THR A 224 4.81 -8.55 1.13
CA THR A 224 3.70 -8.88 0.24
C THR A 224 3.45 -10.36 0.42
N SER A 225 2.52 -10.71 1.30
CA SER A 225 2.00 -12.06 1.46
C SER A 225 1.47 -12.63 0.13
N GLY A 226 1.27 -11.76 -0.87
CA GLY A 226 1.08 -12.15 -2.28
C GLY A 226 2.38 -12.53 -3.00
N LEU A 227 3.37 -11.63 -3.09
CA LEU A 227 4.51 -11.79 -4.01
C LEU A 227 5.50 -12.87 -3.54
N SER A 228 5.79 -12.94 -2.23
CA SER A 228 6.66 -13.99 -1.69
C SER A 228 6.02 -15.37 -1.78
N THR A 229 4.70 -15.47 -1.58
CA THR A 229 3.99 -16.74 -1.75
C THR A 229 3.79 -17.12 -3.21
N LEU A 230 3.65 -16.14 -4.12
CA LEU A 230 3.59 -16.39 -5.56
C LEU A 230 4.92 -16.91 -6.11
N ILE A 231 6.05 -16.31 -5.71
CA ILE A 231 7.38 -16.82 -6.12
C ILE A 231 7.60 -18.23 -5.56
N VAL A 232 7.28 -18.47 -4.29
CA VAL A 232 7.36 -19.82 -3.71
C VAL A 232 6.42 -20.79 -4.43
N PHE A 233 5.22 -20.36 -4.81
CA PHE A 233 4.27 -21.15 -5.58
C PHE A 233 4.80 -21.49 -6.97
N ASP A 234 5.24 -20.52 -7.76
CA ASP A 234 5.73 -20.73 -9.12
C ASP A 234 6.97 -21.63 -9.14
N VAL A 235 7.91 -21.43 -8.22
CA VAL A 235 9.10 -22.29 -8.09
C VAL A 235 8.70 -23.72 -7.72
N SER A 236 7.75 -23.87 -6.80
CA SER A 236 7.32 -25.20 -6.36
C SER A 236 6.48 -25.92 -7.42
N SER A 237 5.59 -25.22 -8.13
CA SER A 237 4.82 -25.78 -9.24
C SER A 237 5.71 -26.14 -10.43
N LEU A 238 6.76 -25.36 -10.71
CA LEU A 238 7.77 -25.70 -11.72
C LEU A 238 8.54 -26.98 -11.33
N ALA A 239 8.93 -27.12 -10.06
CA ALA A 239 9.59 -28.33 -9.58
C ALA A 239 8.70 -29.57 -9.73
N ILE A 240 7.41 -29.46 -9.44
CA ILE A 240 6.42 -30.55 -9.65
C ILE A 240 6.28 -30.88 -11.13
N ALA A 241 6.20 -29.87 -12.00
CA ALA A 241 6.12 -30.05 -13.44
C ALA A 241 7.34 -30.83 -13.97
N LEU A 242 8.56 -30.43 -13.59
CA LEU A 242 9.80 -31.12 -13.99
C LEU A 242 9.86 -32.56 -13.45
N SER A 243 9.44 -32.77 -12.21
CA SER A 243 9.39 -34.10 -11.58
C SER A 243 8.40 -35.03 -12.29
N SER A 244 7.25 -34.49 -12.72
CA SER A 244 6.23 -35.21 -13.47
C SER A 244 6.74 -35.62 -14.86
N VAL A 245 7.45 -34.73 -15.57
CA VAL A 245 8.07 -35.06 -16.87
C VAL A 245 9.14 -36.15 -16.71
N PHE A 246 10.00 -36.03 -15.70
CA PHE A 246 11.04 -37.02 -15.45
C PHE A 246 10.45 -38.41 -15.17
N LEU A 247 9.48 -38.50 -14.26
CA LEU A 247 8.80 -39.77 -13.94
C LEU A 247 8.03 -40.34 -15.14
N GLY A 248 7.34 -39.49 -15.91
CA GLY A 248 6.67 -39.91 -17.14
C GLY A 248 7.64 -40.45 -18.21
N ALA A 249 8.85 -39.90 -18.30
CA ALA A 249 9.87 -40.35 -19.25
C ALA A 249 10.53 -41.67 -18.84
N THR A 250 10.69 -41.92 -17.54
CA THR A 250 11.40 -43.10 -17.01
C THR A 250 10.50 -44.29 -16.69
N THR A 251 9.18 -44.10 -16.60
CA THR A 251 8.23 -45.18 -16.30
C THR A 251 7.92 -45.99 -17.55
N GLU A 252 7.82 -47.32 -17.49
CA GLU A 252 7.52 -48.14 -18.68
C GLU A 252 6.00 -48.33 -18.92
N GLY A 253 5.17 -48.24 -17.89
CA GLY A 253 3.71 -48.44 -17.98
C GLY A 253 2.95 -47.29 -18.67
N SER A 254 2.14 -47.62 -19.68
CA SER A 254 1.38 -46.64 -20.49
C SER A 254 0.42 -45.77 -19.66
N LEU A 255 -0.27 -46.36 -18.68
CA LEU A 255 -1.19 -45.63 -17.80
C LEU A 255 -0.45 -44.67 -16.86
N ALA A 256 0.70 -45.09 -16.31
CA ALA A 256 1.53 -44.24 -15.46
C ALA A 256 2.12 -43.06 -16.23
N LYS A 257 2.61 -43.29 -17.46
CA LYS A 257 3.07 -42.21 -18.36
C LYS A 257 1.97 -41.17 -18.59
N VAL A 258 0.76 -41.62 -18.96
CA VAL A 258 -0.37 -40.72 -19.23
C VAL A 258 -0.71 -39.88 -17.99
N THR A 259 -0.69 -40.49 -16.80
CA THR A 259 -0.97 -39.76 -15.55
C THR A 259 0.08 -38.71 -15.23
N TYR A 260 1.37 -39.03 -15.36
CA TYR A 260 2.45 -38.08 -15.10
C TYR A 260 2.47 -36.92 -16.10
N PHE A 261 2.31 -37.19 -17.40
CA PHE A 261 2.22 -36.12 -18.41
C PHE A 261 0.93 -35.31 -18.31
N GLY A 262 -0.18 -35.91 -17.84
CA GLY A 262 -1.41 -35.21 -17.50
C GLY A 262 -1.22 -34.23 -16.33
N LEU A 263 -0.54 -34.66 -15.26
CA LEU A 263 -0.23 -33.82 -14.11
C LEU A 263 0.69 -32.64 -14.49
N PHE A 264 1.68 -32.89 -15.35
CA PHE A 264 2.52 -31.84 -15.94
C PHE A 264 1.68 -30.81 -16.71
N SER A 265 0.83 -31.28 -17.63
CA SER A 265 0.01 -30.41 -18.49
C SER A 265 -0.95 -29.54 -17.67
N PHE A 266 -1.59 -30.13 -16.66
CA PHE A 266 -2.48 -29.41 -15.74
C PHE A 266 -1.73 -28.36 -14.91
N THR A 267 -0.53 -28.71 -14.43
CA THR A 267 0.32 -27.79 -13.64
C THR A 267 0.77 -26.60 -14.50
N MET A 268 1.19 -26.83 -15.75
CA MET A 268 1.61 -25.77 -16.68
C MET A 268 0.45 -24.87 -17.12
N LEU A 269 -0.72 -25.44 -17.41
CA LEU A 269 -1.92 -24.66 -17.74
C LEU A 269 -2.33 -23.76 -16.56
N PHE A 270 -2.20 -24.24 -15.34
CA PHE A 270 -2.51 -23.46 -14.15
C PHE A 270 -1.50 -22.33 -13.89
N ILE A 271 -0.19 -22.59 -14.03
CA ILE A 271 0.85 -21.54 -13.99
C ILE A 271 0.55 -20.46 -15.04
N LEU A 272 0.10 -20.86 -16.24
CA LEU A 272 -0.27 -19.91 -17.29
C LEU A 272 -1.50 -19.08 -16.89
N ILE A 273 -2.56 -19.71 -16.40
CA ILE A 273 -3.78 -19.02 -15.97
C ILE A 273 -3.51 -18.11 -14.78
N SER A 274 -2.74 -18.56 -13.76
CA SER A 274 -2.39 -17.73 -12.60
C SER A 274 -1.59 -16.51 -13.05
N ASN A 275 -0.58 -16.68 -13.89
CA ASN A 275 0.21 -15.58 -14.44
C ASN A 275 -0.65 -14.61 -15.27
N VAL A 276 -1.58 -15.11 -16.10
CA VAL A 276 -2.50 -14.25 -16.85
C VAL A 276 -3.45 -13.48 -15.92
N LEU A 277 -4.00 -14.11 -14.87
CA LEU A 277 -4.86 -13.44 -13.89
C LEU A 277 -4.11 -12.37 -13.07
N ILE A 278 -2.83 -12.60 -12.80
CA ILE A 278 -1.93 -11.66 -12.12
C ILE A 278 -1.59 -10.49 -13.06
N LEU A 279 -1.16 -10.78 -14.30
CA LEU A 279 -0.81 -9.78 -15.31
C LEU A 279 -1.99 -8.89 -15.72
N THR A 280 -3.21 -9.41 -15.60
CA THR A 280 -4.44 -8.64 -15.89
C THR A 280 -4.95 -7.83 -14.70
N HIS A 281 -4.25 -7.81 -13.56
CA HIS A 281 -4.60 -7.09 -12.33
C HIS A 281 -6.00 -7.39 -11.75
N ARG A 282 -6.69 -8.44 -12.22
CA ARG A 282 -8.09 -8.70 -11.86
C ARG A 282 -8.26 -9.55 -10.61
N TYR A 283 -7.29 -10.39 -10.26
CA TYR A 283 -7.36 -11.24 -9.06
C TYR A 283 -5.97 -11.48 -8.46
N TYR A 284 -5.74 -10.98 -7.24
CA TYR A 284 -4.63 -11.46 -6.41
C TYR A 284 -5.03 -12.82 -5.82
N LEU A 285 -4.42 -13.90 -6.33
CA LEU A 285 -4.48 -15.20 -5.67
C LEU A 285 -3.83 -15.06 -4.29
N ARG A 286 -4.58 -15.36 -3.23
CA ARG A 286 -4.02 -15.36 -1.87
C ARG A 286 -3.06 -16.51 -1.70
N ALA A 287 -2.09 -16.31 -0.81
CA ALA A 287 -1.15 -17.33 -0.34
C ALA A 287 -1.81 -18.69 -0.06
N ASN A 288 -3.00 -18.68 0.56
CA ASN A 288 -3.75 -19.89 0.91
C ASN A 288 -4.29 -20.66 -0.30
N SER A 289 -4.70 -19.95 -1.37
CA SER A 289 -5.12 -20.58 -2.62
C SER A 289 -3.93 -21.25 -3.30
N CYS A 290 -2.80 -20.55 -3.40
CA CYS A 290 -1.56 -21.10 -3.93
C CYS A 290 -1.09 -22.33 -3.13
N TYR A 291 -1.13 -22.27 -1.80
CA TYR A 291 -0.76 -23.39 -0.92
C TYR A 291 -1.68 -24.61 -1.10
N PHE A 292 -3.00 -24.39 -1.19
CA PHE A 292 -3.98 -25.45 -1.47
C PHE A 292 -3.66 -26.19 -2.76
N PHE A 293 -3.40 -25.46 -3.84
CA PHE A 293 -3.08 -26.05 -5.15
C PHE A 293 -1.75 -26.79 -5.14
N LEU A 294 -0.71 -26.23 -4.53
CA LEU A 294 0.59 -26.87 -4.46
C LEU A 294 0.52 -28.19 -3.68
N SER A 295 -0.21 -28.19 -2.57
CA SER A 295 -0.45 -29.41 -1.80
C SER A 295 -1.25 -30.44 -2.60
N ALA A 296 -2.30 -30.05 -3.33
CA ALA A 296 -3.08 -30.98 -4.15
C ALA A 296 -2.22 -31.62 -5.26
N GLN A 297 -1.33 -30.83 -5.87
CA GLN A 297 -0.37 -31.30 -6.88
C GLN A 297 0.66 -32.27 -6.29
N LEU A 298 1.25 -31.95 -5.13
CA LEU A 298 2.20 -32.83 -4.43
C LEU A 298 1.54 -34.14 -3.98
N SER A 299 0.31 -34.07 -3.45
CA SER A 299 -0.44 -35.26 -3.06
C SER A 299 -0.81 -36.13 -4.26
N SER A 300 -1.13 -35.53 -5.41
CA SER A 300 -1.40 -36.27 -6.65
C SER A 300 -0.15 -36.93 -7.23
N LEU A 301 1.00 -36.25 -7.18
CA LEU A 301 2.29 -36.78 -7.59
C LEU A 301 2.70 -37.98 -6.70
N ALA A 302 2.59 -37.81 -5.37
CA ALA A 302 2.89 -38.86 -4.41
C ALA A 302 1.94 -40.06 -4.56
N PHE A 303 0.64 -39.83 -4.72
CA PHE A 303 -0.33 -40.91 -4.96
C PHE A 303 -0.01 -41.68 -6.24
N SER A 304 0.34 -40.97 -7.33
CA SER A 304 0.70 -41.58 -8.61
C SER A 304 1.96 -42.44 -8.51
N TYR A 305 2.97 -41.99 -7.75
CA TYR A 305 4.19 -42.75 -7.47
C TYR A 305 3.94 -44.02 -6.65
N LEU A 306 3.11 -43.94 -5.62
CA LEU A 306 2.90 -45.05 -4.68
C LEU A 306 1.88 -46.09 -5.16
N PHE A 307 0.88 -45.71 -5.96
CA PHE A 307 -0.29 -46.56 -6.18
C PHE A 307 -0.60 -46.94 -7.63
N ILE A 308 0.11 -46.40 -8.63
CA ILE A 308 -0.11 -46.79 -10.03
C ILE A 308 0.71 -48.05 -10.37
N PRO A 309 0.06 -49.16 -10.80
CA PRO A 309 0.78 -50.37 -11.21
C PRO A 309 1.70 -50.10 -12.40
N ASN A 310 2.90 -50.71 -12.39
CA ASN A 310 3.99 -50.50 -13.37
C ASN A 310 4.66 -49.11 -13.34
N SER A 311 4.55 -48.36 -12.25
CA SER A 311 5.59 -47.39 -11.89
C SER A 311 6.89 -48.16 -11.57
N THR A 312 8.06 -47.53 -11.71
CA THR A 312 9.38 -48.16 -11.45
C THR A 312 9.59 -48.61 -9.99
N HIS A 313 8.54 -48.60 -9.16
CA HIS A 313 8.58 -48.73 -7.72
C HIS A 313 7.31 -49.44 -7.19
N THR A 314 7.44 -50.65 -6.64
CA THR A 314 6.35 -51.33 -5.90
C THR A 314 6.29 -50.81 -4.47
N PHE A 315 5.22 -50.09 -4.13
CA PHE A 315 5.00 -49.55 -2.78
C PHE A 315 4.95 -50.63 -1.71
N SER A 316 5.61 -50.37 -0.58
CA SER A 316 5.58 -51.23 0.60
C SER A 316 5.49 -50.43 1.89
N PHE A 317 4.53 -50.77 2.75
CA PHE A 317 4.42 -50.19 4.10
C PHE A 317 5.64 -50.50 5.00
N ASN A 318 6.45 -51.50 4.63
CA ASN A 318 7.68 -51.85 5.35
C ASN A 318 8.90 -51.04 4.87
N ASN A 319 8.77 -50.30 3.75
CA ASN A 319 9.81 -49.40 3.26
C ASN A 319 9.65 -48.02 3.90
N LYS A 320 10.69 -47.56 4.61
CA LYS A 320 10.66 -46.29 5.35
C LYS A 320 10.50 -45.06 4.44
N ILE A 321 10.99 -45.13 3.20
CA ILE A 321 10.90 -44.03 2.24
C ILE A 321 9.46 -43.93 1.72
N ASP A 322 8.85 -45.05 1.35
CA ASP A 322 7.46 -45.12 0.93
C ASP A 322 6.49 -44.64 2.00
N LEU A 323 6.72 -45.09 3.24
CA LEU A 323 5.92 -44.68 4.37
C LEU A 323 6.06 -43.18 4.65
N ALA A 324 7.27 -42.63 4.52
CA ALA A 324 7.50 -41.19 4.67
C ALA A 324 6.81 -40.37 3.57
N ILE A 325 6.86 -40.81 2.31
CA ILE A 325 6.18 -40.16 1.18
C ILE A 325 4.66 -40.20 1.38
N PHE A 326 4.12 -41.36 1.78
CA PHE A 326 2.69 -41.54 2.04
C PHE A 326 2.18 -40.65 3.17
N ILE A 327 2.87 -40.64 4.32
CA ILE A 327 2.52 -39.79 5.46
C ILE A 327 2.63 -38.31 5.08
N THR A 328 3.67 -37.91 4.34
CA THR A 328 3.84 -36.53 3.86
C THR A 328 2.69 -36.11 2.94
N ALA A 329 2.25 -36.99 2.03
CA ALA A 329 1.13 -36.72 1.14
C ALA A 329 -0.20 -36.51 1.89
N ILE A 330 -0.46 -37.29 2.93
CA ILE A 330 -1.64 -37.15 3.80
C ILE A 330 -1.58 -35.83 4.58
N ILE A 331 -0.42 -35.53 5.18
CA ILE A 331 -0.22 -34.28 5.93
C ILE A 331 -0.45 -33.09 5.00
N LEU A 332 0.16 -33.07 3.82
CA LEU A 332 -0.01 -31.99 2.85
C LEU A 332 -1.49 -31.83 2.48
N SER A 333 -2.18 -32.91 2.08
CA SER A 333 -3.63 -32.89 1.77
C SER A 333 -4.48 -32.31 2.91
N PHE A 334 -4.15 -32.63 4.16
CA PHE A 334 -4.84 -32.10 5.33
C PHE A 334 -4.56 -30.60 5.54
N VAL A 335 -3.32 -30.15 5.34
CA VAL A 335 -2.98 -28.73 5.42
C VAL A 335 -3.65 -27.93 4.29
N ALA A 336 -3.75 -28.48 3.07
CA ALA A 336 -4.57 -27.91 1.99
C ALA A 336 -6.03 -27.73 2.43
N LEU A 337 -6.66 -28.79 2.93
CA LEU A 337 -8.06 -28.75 3.36
C LEU A 337 -8.28 -27.68 4.45
N LEU A 338 -7.37 -27.57 5.42
CA LEU A 338 -7.41 -26.55 6.46
C LEU A 338 -7.24 -25.13 5.88
N ALA A 339 -6.29 -24.93 4.96
CA ALA A 339 -6.08 -23.64 4.29
C ALA A 339 -7.34 -23.17 3.56
N LEU A 340 -8.07 -24.09 2.90
CA LEU A 340 -9.35 -23.82 2.25
C LEU A 340 -10.41 -23.35 3.25
N VAL A 341 -10.55 -24.05 4.38
CA VAL A 341 -11.56 -23.74 5.43
C VAL A 341 -11.27 -22.39 6.10
N PHE A 342 -10.00 -22.06 6.37
CA PHE A 342 -9.62 -20.79 6.96
C PHE A 342 -9.84 -19.61 6.00
N ASP A 343 -9.54 -19.78 4.71
CA ASP A 343 -9.74 -18.71 3.74
C ASP A 343 -11.23 -18.46 3.48
N LEU A 344 -12.06 -19.52 3.43
CA LEU A 344 -13.53 -19.42 3.33
C LEU A 344 -14.12 -18.68 4.53
N LYS A 345 -13.68 -18.99 5.76
CA LYS A 345 -14.10 -18.27 6.98
C LYS A 345 -13.69 -16.80 6.93
N SER A 346 -12.50 -16.48 6.42
CA SER A 346 -12.01 -15.10 6.28
C SER A 346 -12.82 -14.30 5.23
N LEU A 347 -13.22 -14.98 4.14
CA LEU A 347 -14.05 -14.41 3.07
C LEU A 347 -15.47 -14.15 3.58
N ILE A 348 -16.08 -15.12 4.27
CA ILE A 348 -17.40 -15.00 4.89
C ILE A 348 -17.42 -13.90 5.95
N LYS A 349 -16.38 -13.79 6.79
CA LYS A 349 -16.28 -12.72 7.80
C LYS A 349 -16.19 -11.33 7.16
N ARG A 350 -15.46 -11.20 6.05
CA ARG A 350 -15.36 -9.94 5.29
C ARG A 350 -16.63 -9.61 4.51
N ALA A 351 -17.26 -10.61 3.90
CA ALA A 351 -18.56 -10.46 3.26
C ALA A 351 -19.62 -10.02 4.27
N LYS A 352 -19.67 -10.64 5.46
CA LYS A 352 -20.53 -10.19 6.56
C LYS A 352 -20.21 -8.77 7.03
N LYS A 353 -18.94 -8.40 7.18
CA LYS A 353 -18.52 -7.03 7.58
C LYS A 353 -18.90 -5.99 6.52
N ARG A 354 -18.76 -6.31 5.23
CA ARG A 354 -19.18 -5.45 4.12
C ARG A 354 -20.70 -5.36 4.01
N LEU A 355 -21.42 -6.46 4.19
CA LEU A 355 -22.89 -6.47 4.24
C LEU A 355 -23.42 -5.65 5.41
N LEU A 356 -22.81 -5.77 6.60
CA LEU A 356 -23.14 -4.92 7.76
C LEU A 356 -22.89 -3.44 7.47
N LEU A 357 -21.78 -3.09 6.82
CA LEU A 357 -21.48 -1.71 6.43
C LEU A 357 -22.46 -1.16 5.39
N VAL A 358 -23.03 -1.99 4.53
CA VAL A 358 -24.07 -1.58 3.57
C VAL A 358 -25.42 -1.42 4.26
N ILE A 359 -25.76 -2.30 5.21
CA ILE A 359 -27.02 -2.25 5.97
C ILE A 359 -27.03 -1.10 6.99
N VAL A 360 -25.89 -0.73 7.57
CA VAL A 360 -25.79 0.38 8.53
C VAL A 360 -25.75 1.75 7.84
N ASN A 361 -25.41 1.80 6.55
CA ASN A 361 -25.36 3.04 5.75
C ASN A 361 -26.55 3.17 4.77
N ALA A 362 -27.54 2.28 4.86
CA ALA A 362 -28.85 2.37 4.20
C ALA A 362 -29.90 2.65 5.27
#